data_AF-A0AAW8U3S7-F1
#
_entry.id   AF-A0AAW8U3S7-F1
#
_cell.length_a   1.000
_cell.length_b   1.000
_cell.length_c   1.000
_cell.angle_alpha   90.00
_cell.angle_beta   90.00
_cell.angle_gamma   90.00
#
_symmetry.space_group_name_H-M   'P 1'
#
loop_
_entity.id
_entity.type
_entity.pdbx_description
1 polymer ?
#
loop_
_entity_poly.entity_id
_entity_poly.type
_entity_poly.pdbx_seq_one_letter_code
_entity_poly.pdbx_strand_id
1 'polypeptide(L)' 'MIKTRKISKLQITGLILFVIGVNCFILKGFTPSELSENGILIEPYFFLLPVGYFFIFLSLLTGAISFIIHLTKK' A
#
# COMPACT_ATOMS: atom_id res chain seq x y z
N MET A 1 19.54 -20.72 -20.32
CA MET A 1 18.25 -20.18 -20.77
C MET A 1 17.50 -19.59 -19.57
N ILE A 2 17.40 -18.27 -19.45
CA ILE A 2 16.58 -17.62 -18.41
C ILE A 2 15.12 -17.76 -18.84
N LYS A 3 14.34 -18.54 -18.08
CA LYS A 3 12.91 -18.71 -18.34
C LYS A 3 12.18 -17.46 -17.83
N THR A 4 11.81 -16.56 -18.74
CA THR A 4 11.04 -15.36 -18.39
C THR A 4 9.64 -15.76 -17.93
N ARG A 5 9.30 -15.36 -16.70
CA ARG A 5 8.02 -15.70 -16.09
C ARG A 5 6.98 -14.65 -16.48
N LYS A 6 5.82 -15.10 -16.96
CA LYS A 6 4.69 -14.21 -17.24
C LYS A 6 4.08 -13.73 -15.91
N ILE A 7 4.04 -12.41 -15.72
CA ILE A 7 3.44 -11.78 -14.54
C ILE A 7 1.92 -11.92 -14.62
N SER A 8 1.30 -12.35 -13.52
CA SER A 8 -0.17 -12.51 -13.45
C SER A 8 -0.84 -11.15 -13.25
N LYS A 9 -2.10 -11.01 -13.69
CA LYS A 9 -2.88 -9.79 -13.44
C LYS A 9 -2.95 -9.45 -11.94
N LEU A 10 -3.06 -10.46 -11.08
CA LEU A 10 -3.07 -10.30 -9.62
C LEU A 10 -1.77 -9.71 -9.08
N GLN A 11 -0.61 -10.10 -9.62
CA GLN A 11 0.68 -9.53 -9.21
C GLN A 11 0.78 -8.05 -9.61
N ILE A 12 0.30 -7.68 -10.80
CA ILE A 12 0.28 -6.28 -11.25
C ILE A 12 -0.65 -5.46 -10.35
N THR A 13 -1.87 -5.95 -10.08
CA THR A 13 -2.81 -5.28 -9.18
C THR A 13 -2.21 -5.12 -7.78
N GLY A 14 -1.59 -6.16 -7.22
CA GLY A 14 -0.92 -6.11 -5.93
C GLY A 14 0.19 -5.06 -5.89
N LEU A 15 1.01 -4.98 -6.95
CA LEU A 15 2.07 -3.97 -7.06
C LEU A 15 1.50 -2.54 -7.11
N ILE A 16 0.42 -2.32 -7.87
CA ILE A 16 -0.23 -1.01 -7.94
C ILE A 16 -0.77 -0.60 -6.58
N LEU A 17 -1.47 -1.50 -5.88
CA LEU A 17 -1.98 -1.26 -4.53
C LEU A 17 -0.84 -0.94 -3.54
N PHE A 18 0.27 -1.66 -3.64
CA PHE A 18 1.45 -1.41 -2.80
C PHE A 18 2.02 -0.01 -3.06
N VAL A 19 2.21 0.37 -4.33
CA VAL A 19 2.71 1.69 -4.71
C VAL A 19 1.78 2.79 -4.20
N ILE A 20 0.45 2.64 -4.33
CA ILE A 20 -0.52 3.60 -3.79
C ILE A 20 -0.37 3.72 -2.27
N GLY A 21 -0.33 2.60 -1.55
CA GLY A 21 -0.19 2.58 -0.09
C GLY A 21 1.10 3.25 0.39
N VAL A 22 2.24 2.94 -0.23
CA VAL A 22 3.53 3.57 0.07
C VAL A 22 3.48 5.09 -0.18
N ASN A 23 2.89 5.52 -1.31
CA ASN A 23 2.75 6.94 -1.59
C ASN A 23 1.90 7.67 -0.55
N CYS A 24 0.87 7.04 0.03
CA CYS A 24 0.12 7.64 1.14
C CYS A 24 1.03 7.95 2.35
N PHE A 25 1.92 7.04 2.73
CA PHE A 25 2.87 7.26 3.82
C PHE A 25 3.91 8.33 3.49
N ILE A 26 4.43 8.32 2.27
CA ILE A 26 5.36 9.35 1.78
C ILE A 26 4.68 10.72 1.87
N LEU A 27 3.47 10.86 1.32
CA LEU A 27 2.71 12.11 1.36
C LEU A 27 2.45 12.56 2.80
N LYS A 28 2.07 11.65 3.70
CA LYS A 28 1.89 11.98 5.12
C LYS A 28 3.16 12.57 5.75
N GLY A 29 4.34 12.06 5.37
CA GLY A 29 5.62 12.57 5.85
C GLY A 29 5.94 14.00 5.38
N PHE A 30 5.34 14.45 4.27
CA PHE A 30 5.52 15.82 3.75
C PHE A 30 4.39 16.78 4.14
N THR A 31 3.25 16.26 4.61
CA THR A 31 2.12 17.11 4.99
C THR A 31 2.29 17.72 6.38
N PRO A 32 2.03 19.02 6.56
CA PRO A 32 2.18 19.69 7.85
C PRO A 32 1.11 19.22 8.85
N SER A 33 1.50 19.26 10.11
CA SER A 33 0.62 19.20 11.28
C SER A 33 0.89 20.42 12.13
N GLU A 34 -0.17 21.03 12.64
CA GLU A 34 -0.10 22.29 13.39
C GLU A 34 -0.66 22.09 14.80
N LEU A 35 -0.07 22.77 15.77
CA LEU A 35 -0.63 22.85 17.12
C LEU A 35 -1.38 24.17 17.22
N SER A 36 -2.68 24.10 17.48
CA SER A 36 -3.51 25.27 17.79
C SER A 36 -3.05 25.90 19.11
N GLU A 37 -3.33 27.20 19.29
CA GLU A 37 -3.06 27.94 20.53
C GLU A 37 -3.66 27.27 21.77
N ASN A 38 -4.73 26.48 21.57
CA ASN A 38 -5.44 25.75 22.62
C ASN A 38 -4.75 24.40 22.97
N GLY A 39 -3.59 24.10 22.36
CA GLY A 39 -2.88 22.83 22.50
C GLY A 39 -3.47 21.67 21.70
N ILE A 40 -4.45 21.93 20.82
CA ILE A 40 -5.07 20.90 19.98
C ILE A 40 -4.21 20.67 18.73
N LEU A 41 -3.85 19.41 18.48
CA LEU A 41 -3.15 18.99 17.28
C LEU A 41 -4.13 18.93 16.09
N ILE A 42 -3.83 19.70 15.05
CA ILE A 42 -4.58 19.75 13.79
C ILE A 42 -3.78 18.99 12.74
N GLU A 43 -4.31 17.82 12.34
CA GLU A 43 -3.72 16.97 11.32
C GLU A 43 -4.68 16.80 10.13
N PRO A 44 -4.74 17.76 9.21
CA PRO A 44 -5.72 17.75 8.12
C PRO A 44 -5.58 16.52 7.20
N TYR A 45 -4.38 15.95 7.15
CA TYR A 45 -4.04 14.79 6.32
C TYR A 45 -3.85 13.49 7.12
N PHE A 46 -4.39 13.41 8.35
CA PHE A 46 -4.36 12.19 9.15
C PHE A 46 -4.93 10.96 8.41
N PHE A 47 -5.91 11.17 7.53
CA PHE A 47 -6.54 10.11 6.73
C PHE A 47 -5.57 9.32 5.84
N LEU A 48 -4.42 9.90 5.46
CA LEU A 48 -3.38 9.21 4.67
C LEU A 48 -2.85 7.97 5.39
N LEU A 49 -2.81 7.97 6.73
CA LEU A 49 -2.34 6.83 7.52
C LEU A 49 -3.30 5.63 7.42
N PRO A 50 -4.59 5.72 7.84
CA PRO A 50 -5.54 4.63 7.66
C PRO A 50 -5.65 4.14 6.22
N VAL A 51 -5.68 5.06 5.25
CA VAL A 51 -5.79 4.71 3.82
C VAL A 51 -4.51 4.00 3.34
N GLY A 52 -3.34 4.48 3.73
CA GLY A 52 -2.06 3.84 3.43
C GLY A 52 -1.99 2.41 3.96
N TYR A 53 -2.35 2.18 5.23
CA TYR A 53 -2.38 0.85 5.82
C TYR A 53 -3.37 -0.07 5.10
N PHE A 54 -4.55 0.44 4.74
CA PHE A 54 -5.56 -0.32 4.01
C PHE A 54 -5.02 -0.83 2.65
N PHE A 55 -4.38 0.05 1.87
CA PHE A 55 -3.80 -0.34 0.58
C PHE A 55 -2.62 -1.29 0.71
N ILE A 56 -1.75 -1.10 1.70
CA ILE A 56 -0.67 -2.05 1.99
C ILE A 56 -1.25 -3.42 2.35
N PHE A 57 -2.24 -3.47 3.23
CA PHE A 57 -2.90 -4.72 3.61
C PHE A 57 -3.50 -5.44 2.40
N LEU A 58 -4.24 -4.72 1.54
CA LEU A 58 -4.78 -5.29 0.30
C LEU A 58 -3.68 -5.81 -0.63
N SER A 59 -2.56 -5.09 -0.75
CA SER A 59 -1.44 -5.53 -1.59
C SER A 59 -0.83 -6.84 -1.11
N LEU A 60 -0.67 -7.00 0.21
CA LEU A 60 -0.17 -8.22 0.84
C LEU A 60 -1.15 -9.38 0.65
N LEU A 61 -2.45 -9.13 0.85
CA LEU A 61 -3.49 -10.14 0.64
C LEU A 61 -3.50 -10.63 -0.81
N THR A 62 -3.44 -9.71 -1.78
CA THR A 62 -3.42 -10.03 -3.21
C THR A 62 -2.15 -10.80 -3.58
N GLY A 63 -1.00 -10.41 -3.01
CA GLY A 63 0.27 -11.11 -3.17
C GLY A 63 0.23 -12.54 -2.60
N ALA A 64 -0.32 -12.70 -1.40
CA ALA A 64 -0.49 -14.01 -0.74
C ALA A 64 -1.41 -14.93 -1.56
N ILE A 65 -2.55 -14.43 -2.05
CA ILE A 65 -3.45 -15.19 -2.92
C ILE A 65 -2.74 -15.61 -4.20
N SER A 66 -2.02 -14.70 -4.86
CA SER A 66 -1.27 -15.02 -6.07
C SER A 66 -0.17 -16.07 -5.80
N PHE A 67 0.45 -16.02 -4.62
CA PHE A 67 1.46 -16.99 -4.20
C PHE A 67 0.85 -18.37 -3.96
N ILE A 68 -0.26 -18.45 -3.23
CA ILE A 68 -1.00 -19.71 -2.99
C ILE A 68 -1.46 -20.33 -4.32
N ILE A 69 -2.10 -19.55 -5.20
CA ILE A 69 -2.52 -20.03 -6.53
C ILE A 69 -1.31 -20.58 -7.30
N HIS A 70 -0.15 -19.93 -7.18
CA HIS A 70 1.05 -20.40 -7.84
C HIS A 70 1.55 -21.73 -7.26
N LEU A 71 1.49 -21.91 -5.94
CA LEU A 71 1.86 -23.17 -5.28
C LEU A 71 0.89 -24.30 -5.64
N THR A 72 -0.41 -24.04 -5.75
CA THR A 72 -1.43 -25.05 -6.05
C THR A 72 -1.50 -25.41 -7.55
N LYS A 73 -1.10 -24.50 -8.45
CA LYS A 73 -1.02 -24.77 -9.91
C LYS A 73 0.32 -25.40 -10.34
N LYS A 74 1.18 -25.75 -9.39
CA LYS A 74 2.42 -26.48 -9.64
C LYS A 74 2.14 -27.97 -9.61
#